data_AF-A0A0H5ALQ3-F1
#
_entry.id   AF-A0A0H5ALQ3-F1
#
_cell.length_a   1.000
_cell.length_b   1.000
_cell.length_c   1.000
_cell.angle_alpha   90.00
_cell.angle_beta   90.00
_cell.angle_gamma   90.00
#
_symmetry.space_group_name_H-M   'P 1'
#
loop_
_entity.id
_entity.type
_entity.pdbx_description
1 polymer ?
#
loop_
_entity_poly.entity_id
_entity_poly.type
_entity_poly.pdbx_seq_one_letter_code
_entity_poly.pdbx_strand_id
1 'polypeptide(L)'
;LSWISSKAANFGERIIAFAAVEGIFFSGSFASIFWLKKRGLMPGLTFSNELISRDEGLHCDFAVLMFQHLVQRPSRERIIEIITDAVTIEQEFLTDALPVNLIGMNCALMSEYIEFVADRLLVELGVGKIYNTKNPFSFMEMISLDGKTNFFEKKVGEYQRMGVTSNR
;
A
#
# COMPACT_ATOMS: atom_id res chain seq x y z
N LEU A 1 5.31 -7.63 16.80
CA LEU A 1 4.16 -8.44 16.32
C LEU A 1 4.34 -9.88 16.79
N SER A 2 3.33 -10.44 17.46
CA SER A 2 3.33 -11.81 17.99
C SER A 2 3.49 -12.88 16.91
N TRP A 3 3.17 -12.57 15.64
CA TRP A 3 3.18 -13.52 14.52
C TRP A 3 4.55 -13.77 13.87
N ILE A 4 5.55 -12.91 14.13
CA ILE A 4 6.88 -13.03 13.51
C ILE A 4 7.91 -13.50 14.52
N SER A 5 8.03 -12.83 15.68
CA SER A 5 9.08 -13.14 16.66
C SER A 5 8.73 -14.30 17.59
N SER A 6 7.47 -14.77 17.58
CA SER A 6 7.06 -15.91 18.41
C SER A 6 7.74 -17.20 17.97
N LYS A 7 8.25 -17.96 18.94
CA LYS A 7 8.80 -19.30 18.70
C LYS A 7 7.74 -20.32 18.28
N ALA A 8 6.47 -20.05 18.61
CA ALA A 8 5.35 -20.91 18.22
C ALA A 8 4.85 -20.64 16.79
N ALA A 9 5.21 -19.50 16.20
CA ALA A 9 4.74 -19.12 14.87
C ALA A 9 5.49 -19.89 13.77
N ASN A 10 4.74 -20.61 12.94
CA ASN A 10 5.26 -21.40 11.82
C ASN A 10 5.60 -20.52 10.61
N PHE A 11 6.22 -21.11 9.59
CA PHE A 11 6.66 -20.37 8.40
C PHE A 11 5.50 -19.76 7.60
N GLY A 12 4.37 -20.46 7.47
CA GLY A 12 3.20 -19.94 6.77
C GLY A 12 2.60 -18.72 7.46
N GLU A 13 2.49 -18.74 8.80
CA GLU A 13 2.03 -17.59 9.59
C GLU A 13 2.95 -16.38 9.42
N ARG A 14 4.27 -16.61 9.37
CA ARG A 14 5.25 -15.54 9.13
C ARG A 14 5.12 -14.94 7.74
N ILE A 15 4.84 -15.75 6.71
CA ILE A 15 4.60 -15.25 5.35
C ILE A 15 3.35 -14.38 5.31
N ILE A 16 2.25 -14.79 5.95
CA ILE A 16 1.01 -13.98 6.01
C ILE A 16 1.28 -12.66 6.75
N ALA A 17 1.96 -12.72 7.90
CA ALA A 17 2.33 -11.53 8.65
C ALA A 17 3.25 -10.61 7.85
N PHE A 18 4.18 -11.17 7.08
CA PHE A 18 5.04 -10.42 6.17
C PHE A 18 4.23 -9.76 5.06
N ALA A 19 3.32 -10.48 4.40
CA ALA A 19 2.42 -9.90 3.39
C ALA A 19 1.55 -8.77 3.97
N ALA A 20 1.10 -8.89 5.22
CA ALA A 20 0.38 -7.82 5.91
C ALA A 20 1.26 -6.59 6.17
N VAL A 21 2.55 -6.78 6.47
CA VAL A 21 3.51 -5.68 6.65
C VAL A 21 3.75 -4.94 5.35
N GLU A 22 3.98 -5.66 4.25
CA GLU A 22 4.28 -5.04 2.95
C GLU A 22 3.02 -4.46 2.27
N GLY A 23 1.87 -5.11 2.47
CA GLY A 23 0.64 -4.80 1.74
C GLY A 23 -0.41 -3.97 2.50
N ILE A 24 -0.48 -4.07 3.83
CA ILE A 24 -1.49 -3.37 4.66
C ILE A 24 -0.86 -2.27 5.49
N PHE A 25 0.20 -2.57 6.24
CA PHE A 25 0.91 -1.50 6.95
C PHE A 25 1.47 -0.49 5.94
N PHE A 26 1.41 0.79 6.31
CA PHE A 26 1.74 1.93 5.45
C PHE A 26 0.85 2.13 4.21
N SER A 27 -0.12 1.26 3.92
CA SER A 27 -1.02 1.45 2.77
C SER A 27 -1.77 2.79 2.84
N GLY A 28 -2.24 3.17 4.03
CA GLY A 28 -2.90 4.46 4.22
C GLY A 28 -1.92 5.64 4.26
N SER A 29 -0.65 5.40 4.62
CA SER A 29 0.41 6.42 4.49
C SER A 29 0.71 6.72 3.01
N PHE A 30 0.81 5.69 2.16
CA PHE A 30 0.97 5.88 0.72
C PHE A 30 -0.20 6.65 0.11
N ALA A 31 -1.43 6.29 0.47
CA ALA A 31 -2.63 7.01 0.04
C ALA A 31 -2.64 8.48 0.50
N SER A 32 -2.18 8.73 1.73
CA SER A 32 -2.04 10.09 2.30
C SER A 32 -1.03 10.95 1.55
N ILE A 33 0.09 10.38 1.10
CA ILE A 33 1.07 11.12 0.29
C ILE A 33 0.57 11.31 -1.15
N PHE A 34 -0.13 10.32 -1.71
CA PHE A 34 -0.78 10.49 -3.01
C PHE A 34 -1.90 11.52 -3.01
N TRP A 35 -2.55 11.74 -1.86
CA TRP A 35 -3.45 12.87 -1.68
C TRP A 35 -2.73 14.23 -1.85
N LEU A 36 -1.49 14.35 -1.36
CA LEU A 36 -0.67 15.55 -1.61
C LEU A 36 -0.31 15.69 -3.09
N LYS A 37 -0.01 14.57 -3.77
CA LYS A 37 0.23 14.55 -5.24
C LYS A 37 -0.98 15.09 -6.01
N LYS A 38 -2.20 14.65 -5.65
CA LYS A 38 -3.45 15.16 -6.24
C LYS A 38 -3.60 16.67 -6.13
N ARG A 39 -3.04 17.27 -5.07
CA ARG A 39 -3.05 18.72 -4.82
C ARG A 39 -1.86 19.45 -5.46
N GLY A 40 -0.97 18.75 -6.18
CA GLY A 40 0.23 19.32 -6.79
C GLY A 40 1.30 19.75 -5.79
N LEU A 41 1.38 19.10 -4.63
CA LEU A 41 2.30 19.46 -3.55
C LEU A 41 3.45 18.46 -3.43
N MET A 42 4.62 18.95 -2.97
CA MET A 42 5.79 18.14 -2.60
C MET A 42 6.25 17.14 -3.68
N PRO A 43 6.57 17.61 -4.91
CA PRO A 43 6.83 16.73 -6.06
C PRO A 43 7.91 15.67 -5.80
N GLY A 44 9.01 16.04 -5.14
CA GLY A 44 10.08 15.10 -4.77
C GLY A 44 9.59 13.97 -3.84
N LEU A 45 8.84 14.32 -2.79
CA LEU A 45 8.25 13.35 -1.86
C LEU A 45 7.26 12.42 -2.58
N THR A 46 6.37 12.99 -3.39
CA THR A 46 5.33 12.20 -4.08
C THR A 46 5.90 11.29 -5.15
N PHE A 47 7.01 11.68 -5.78
CA PHE A 47 7.74 10.85 -6.72
C PHE A 47 8.45 9.69 -6.02
N SER A 48 9.12 9.95 -4.89
CA SER A 48 9.70 8.88 -4.07
C SER A 48 8.64 7.91 -3.54
N ASN A 49 7.49 8.42 -3.11
CA ASN A 49 6.35 7.61 -2.67
C ASN A 49 5.84 6.67 -3.77
N GLU A 50 5.79 7.15 -5.02
CA GLU A 50 5.40 6.32 -6.17
C GLU A 50 6.34 5.14 -6.37
N LEU A 51 7.66 5.39 -6.32
CA LEU A 51 8.66 4.34 -6.47
C LEU A 51 8.58 3.32 -5.31
N ILE A 52 8.52 3.80 -4.07
CA ILE A 52 8.47 2.95 -2.88
C ILE A 52 7.19 2.11 -2.89
N SER A 53 6.02 2.73 -3.08
CA SER A 53 4.74 2.01 -3.07
C SER A 53 4.64 0.93 -4.17
N ARG A 54 5.30 1.14 -5.31
CA ARG A 54 5.43 0.12 -6.36
C ARG A 54 6.29 -1.06 -5.88
N ASP A 55 7.42 -0.77 -5.25
CA ASP A 55 8.37 -1.78 -4.80
C ASP A 55 7.75 -2.60 -3.64
N GLU A 56 7.03 -1.98 -2.70
CA GLU A 56 6.29 -2.70 -1.65
C GLU A 56 5.16 -3.56 -2.23
N GLY A 57 4.51 -3.10 -3.32
CA GLY A 57 3.56 -3.93 -4.07
C GLY A 57 4.21 -5.23 -4.58
N LEU A 58 5.43 -5.15 -5.13
CA LEU A 58 6.17 -6.32 -5.58
C LEU A 58 6.60 -7.23 -4.42
N HIS A 59 6.96 -6.67 -3.26
CA HIS A 59 7.26 -7.47 -2.07
C HIS A 59 6.04 -8.22 -1.54
N CYS A 60 4.88 -7.57 -1.53
CA CYS A 60 3.60 -8.18 -1.19
C CYS A 60 3.25 -9.32 -2.17
N ASP A 61 3.36 -9.09 -3.47
CA ASP A 61 3.15 -10.11 -4.51
C ASP A 61 4.07 -11.31 -4.32
N PHE A 62 5.33 -11.07 -3.95
CA PHE A 62 6.29 -12.12 -3.66
C PHE A 62 5.89 -12.95 -2.43
N ALA A 63 5.43 -12.31 -1.36
CA ALA A 63 4.92 -13.01 -0.19
C ALA A 63 3.71 -13.91 -0.52
N VAL A 64 2.78 -13.40 -1.35
CA VAL A 64 1.64 -14.17 -1.87
C VAL A 64 2.12 -15.36 -2.70
N LEU A 65 3.09 -15.17 -3.60
CA LEU A 65 3.65 -16.24 -4.42
C LEU A 65 4.30 -17.34 -3.56
N MET A 66 5.05 -16.95 -2.52
CA MET A 66 5.61 -17.89 -1.56
C MET A 66 4.52 -18.68 -0.82
N PHE A 67 3.45 -18.00 -0.40
CA PHE A 67 2.31 -18.62 0.26
C PHE A 67 1.62 -19.66 -0.64
N GLN A 68 1.48 -19.38 -1.94
CA GLN A 68 0.88 -20.31 -2.89
C GLN A 68 1.66 -21.63 -3.01
N HIS A 69 2.99 -21.59 -2.86
CA HIS A 69 3.85 -22.78 -2.91
C HIS A 69 3.95 -23.52 -1.57
N LEU A 70 3.32 -23.00 -0.52
CA LEU A 70 3.35 -23.61 0.79
C LEU A 70 2.43 -24.83 0.85
N VAL A 71 3.00 -26.00 1.23
CA VAL A 71 2.28 -27.27 1.31
C VAL A 71 1.37 -27.33 2.53
N GLN A 72 1.88 -26.94 3.71
CA GLN A 72 1.14 -26.97 4.98
C GLN A 72 0.64 -25.57 5.34
N ARG A 73 -0.48 -25.17 4.74
CA ARG A 73 -1.03 -23.82 4.90
C ARG A 73 -1.66 -23.63 6.29
N PRO A 74 -1.49 -22.44 6.92
CA PRO A 74 -2.29 -22.03 8.06
C PRO A 74 -3.78 -22.12 7.77
N SER A 75 -4.59 -22.28 8.81
CA SER A 75 -6.04 -22.32 8.65
C SER A 75 -6.58 -20.99 8.13
N ARG A 76 -7.75 -21.04 7.49
CA ARG A 76 -8.43 -19.85 6.98
C ARG A 76 -8.63 -18.82 8.10
N GLU A 77 -9.05 -19.28 9.27
CA GLU A 77 -9.32 -18.44 10.44
C GLU A 77 -8.05 -17.73 10.91
N ARG A 78 -6.90 -18.41 10.84
CA ARG A 78 -5.62 -17.82 11.23
C ARG A 78 -5.13 -16.75 10.26
N ILE A 79 -5.36 -16.95 8.96
CA ILE A 79 -5.06 -15.92 7.95
C ILE A 79 -5.90 -14.68 8.22
N ILE A 80 -7.21 -14.87 8.45
CA ILE A 80 -8.16 -13.80 8.73
C ILE A 80 -7.70 -13.01 9.95
N GLU A 81 -7.43 -13.67 11.07
CA GLU A 81 -7.01 -13.04 12.32
C GLU A 81 -5.80 -12.11 12.13
N ILE A 82 -4.74 -12.60 11.49
CA ILE A 82 -3.52 -11.81 11.26
C ILE A 82 -3.82 -10.57 10.42
N ILE A 83 -4.63 -10.73 9.37
CA ILE A 83 -4.97 -9.63 8.47
C ILE A 83 -5.89 -8.61 9.15
N THR A 84 -6.91 -9.05 9.87
CA THR A 84 -7.85 -8.15 10.56
C THR A 84 -7.18 -7.38 11.69
N ASP A 85 -6.23 -8.00 12.38
CA ASP A 85 -5.44 -7.30 13.40
C ASP A 85 -4.52 -6.25 12.76
N ALA A 86 -3.91 -6.55 11.62
CA ALA A 86 -3.12 -5.56 10.87
C ALA A 86 -3.98 -4.36 10.40
N VAL A 87 -5.19 -4.60 9.90
CA VAL A 87 -6.14 -3.53 9.53
C VAL A 87 -6.46 -2.65 10.73
N THR A 88 -6.79 -3.25 11.87
CA THR A 88 -7.15 -2.52 13.08
C THR A 88 -6.03 -1.58 13.52
N ILE A 89 -4.78 -2.07 13.52
CA ILE A 89 -3.60 -1.28 13.88
C ILE A 89 -3.35 -0.14 12.88
N GLU A 90 -3.44 -0.40 11.57
CA GLU A 90 -3.23 0.65 10.56
C GLU A 90 -4.34 1.72 10.62
N GLN A 91 -5.59 1.31 10.86
CA GLN A 91 -6.71 2.23 11.06
C GLN A 91 -6.49 3.11 12.31
N GLU A 92 -6.09 2.52 13.44
CA GLU A 92 -5.77 3.28 14.66
C GLU A 92 -4.67 4.32 14.39
N PHE A 93 -3.61 3.93 13.67
CA PHE A 93 -2.52 4.85 13.34
C PHE A 93 -2.99 6.08 12.55
N LEU A 94 -3.90 5.91 11.59
CA LEU A 94 -4.33 6.98 10.67
C LEU A 94 -5.62 7.69 11.07
N THR A 95 -6.27 7.23 12.14
CA THR A 95 -7.51 7.84 12.64
C THR A 95 -7.36 8.42 14.04
N ASP A 96 -6.39 7.94 14.83
CA ASP A 96 -6.12 8.43 16.19
C ASP A 96 -4.69 8.99 16.34
N ALA A 97 -3.65 8.19 16.09
CA ALA A 97 -2.27 8.62 16.36
C ALA A 97 -1.78 9.76 15.45
N LEU A 98 -1.98 9.62 14.14
CA LEU A 98 -1.73 10.64 13.11
C LEU A 98 -2.95 10.76 12.19
N PRO A 99 -4.01 11.43 12.67
CA PRO A 99 -5.27 11.50 11.95
C PRO A 99 -5.11 12.14 10.56
N VAL A 100 -5.60 11.47 9.52
CA VAL A 100 -5.50 11.96 8.13
C VAL A 100 -6.31 13.24 7.87
N ASN A 101 -7.20 13.61 8.79
CA ASN A 101 -7.89 14.90 8.76
C ASN A 101 -6.92 16.10 8.86
N LEU A 102 -5.72 15.91 9.42
CA LEU A 102 -4.67 16.93 9.50
C LEU A 102 -4.22 17.42 8.12
N ILE A 103 -4.32 16.58 7.10
CA ILE A 103 -4.01 16.90 5.69
C ILE A 103 -5.27 17.09 4.83
N GLY A 104 -6.44 17.13 5.45
CA GLY A 104 -7.73 17.36 4.80
C GLY A 104 -8.36 16.12 4.17
N MET A 105 -7.99 14.91 4.59
CA MET A 105 -8.68 13.67 4.21
C MET A 105 -9.76 13.28 5.23
N ASN A 106 -10.68 12.40 4.84
CA ASN A 106 -11.70 11.87 5.75
C ASN A 106 -11.22 10.55 6.36
N CYS A 107 -11.23 10.46 7.70
CA CYS A 107 -10.79 9.27 8.44
C CYS A 107 -11.60 8.02 8.11
N ALA A 108 -12.93 8.14 7.98
CA ALA A 108 -13.78 7.00 7.62
C ALA A 108 -13.48 6.46 6.22
N LEU A 109 -13.25 7.35 5.25
CA LEU A 109 -12.81 6.93 3.91
C LEU A 109 -11.41 6.29 3.93
N MET A 110 -10.52 6.72 4.82
CA MET A 110 -9.22 6.06 4.98
C MET A 110 -9.38 4.65 5.55
N SER A 111 -10.26 4.46 6.54
CA SER A 111 -10.59 3.13 7.07
C SER A 111 -11.16 2.22 5.98
N GLU A 112 -12.12 2.70 5.18
CA GLU A 112 -12.68 1.95 4.04
C GLU A 112 -11.62 1.57 3.01
N TYR A 113 -10.64 2.46 2.76
CA TYR A 113 -9.53 2.19 1.86
C TYR A 113 -8.60 1.09 2.38
N ILE A 114 -8.24 1.12 3.67
CA ILE A 114 -7.41 0.07 4.30
C ILE A 114 -8.14 -1.29 4.23
N GLU A 115 -9.44 -1.30 4.49
CA GLU A 115 -10.29 -2.49 4.35
C GLU A 115 -10.32 -3.01 2.90
N PHE A 116 -10.39 -2.10 1.92
CA PHE A 116 -10.36 -2.46 0.51
C PHE A 116 -9.01 -3.12 0.12
N VAL A 117 -7.90 -2.59 0.64
CA VAL A 117 -6.57 -3.16 0.43
C VAL A 117 -6.46 -4.55 1.08
N ALA A 118 -6.97 -4.69 2.31
CA ALA A 118 -6.98 -5.98 3.02
C ALA A 118 -7.81 -7.03 2.29
N ASP A 119 -8.99 -6.66 1.78
CA ASP A 119 -9.83 -7.55 0.97
C ASP A 119 -9.13 -8.03 -0.30
N ARG A 120 -8.35 -7.16 -0.96
CA ARG A 120 -7.54 -7.55 -2.12
C ARG A 120 -6.52 -8.62 -1.72
N LEU A 121 -5.77 -8.40 -0.64
CA LEU A 121 -4.78 -9.35 -0.14
C LEU A 121 -5.41 -10.68 0.31
N LEU A 122 -6.57 -10.64 0.98
CA LEU A 122 -7.31 -11.84 1.39
C LEU A 122 -7.77 -12.68 0.19
N VAL A 123 -8.16 -12.04 -0.91
CA VAL A 123 -8.49 -12.73 -2.17
C VAL A 123 -7.24 -13.41 -2.76
N GLU A 124 -6.12 -12.70 -2.80
CA GLU A 124 -4.84 -13.23 -3.29
C GLU A 124 -4.32 -14.41 -2.46
N LEU A 125 -4.58 -14.41 -1.14
CA LEU A 125 -4.31 -15.51 -0.22
C LEU A 125 -5.36 -16.64 -0.28
N GLY A 126 -6.41 -16.52 -1.10
CA GLY A 126 -7.42 -17.55 -1.32
C GLY A 126 -8.50 -17.66 -0.23
N VAL A 127 -8.65 -16.64 0.63
CA VAL A 127 -9.64 -16.61 1.72
C VAL A 127 -10.98 -16.00 1.28
N GLY A 128 -10.94 -15.10 0.30
CA GLY A 128 -12.07 -14.28 -0.14
C GLY A 128 -12.23 -13.00 0.69
N LYS A 129 -13.17 -12.14 0.29
CA LYS A 129 -13.42 -10.84 0.93
C LYS A 129 -14.14 -10.97 2.26
N ILE A 130 -13.84 -10.06 3.19
CA ILE A 130 -14.46 -9.97 4.52
C ILE A 130 -15.16 -8.63 4.69
N TYR A 131 -14.50 -7.54 4.31
CA TYR A 131 -15.03 -6.18 4.50
C TYR A 131 -16.02 -5.79 3.40
N ASN A 132 -15.80 -6.28 2.18
CA ASN A 132 -16.57 -6.00 0.97
C ASN A 132 -16.64 -4.50 0.64
N THR A 133 -15.62 -3.74 1.01
CA THR A 133 -15.52 -2.32 0.70
C THR A 133 -15.03 -2.07 -0.73
N LYS A 134 -15.38 -0.88 -1.25
CA LYS A 134 -14.88 -0.39 -2.53
C LYS A 134 -13.78 0.63 -2.27
N ASN A 135 -12.90 0.83 -3.25
CA ASN A 135 -11.90 1.88 -3.16
C ASN A 135 -12.58 3.27 -3.11
N PRO A 136 -12.46 4.05 -2.02
CA PRO A 136 -13.06 5.37 -1.92
C PRO A 136 -12.21 6.46 -2.61
N PHE A 137 -10.97 6.15 -2.98
CA PHE A 137 -10.00 7.10 -3.51
C PHE A 137 -9.74 6.88 -5.00
N SER A 138 -10.51 7.55 -5.85
CA SER A 138 -10.34 7.48 -7.31
C SER A 138 -8.95 7.89 -7.82
N PHE A 139 -8.23 8.73 -7.06
CA PHE A 139 -6.86 9.13 -7.42
C PHE A 139 -5.86 7.97 -7.33
N MET A 140 -6.13 6.95 -6.51
CA MET A 140 -5.27 5.75 -6.41
C MET A 140 -5.29 4.93 -7.70
N GLU A 141 -6.36 4.99 -8.49
CA GLU A 141 -6.44 4.33 -9.80
C GLU A 141 -5.68 5.12 -10.88
N MET A 142 -5.78 6.45 -10.85
CA MET A 142 -5.13 7.32 -11.83
C MET A 142 -3.60 7.29 -11.73
N ILE A 143 -3.07 7.22 -10.52
CA ILE A 143 -1.62 7.20 -10.28
C ILE A 143 -0.97 5.94 -10.85
N SER A 144 -1.69 4.81 -10.86
CA SER A 144 -1.21 3.57 -11.48
C SER A 144 -1.09 3.66 -13.02
N LEU A 145 -1.71 4.69 -13.64
CA LEU A 145 -1.66 4.95 -15.08
C LEU A 145 -0.56 5.95 -15.46
N ASP A 146 -0.33 6.98 -14.64
CA ASP A 146 0.68 8.02 -14.91
C ASP A 146 2.12 7.48 -14.93
N GLY A 147 2.40 6.39 -14.22
CA GLY A 147 3.70 5.70 -14.23
C GLY A 147 3.96 4.80 -15.44
N LYS A 148 2.97 4.61 -16.34
CA LYS A 148 3.07 3.72 -17.52
C LYS A 148 3.60 4.38 -18.78
N THR A 149 4.12 5.60 -18.74
CA THR A 149 4.94 6.10 -19.85
C THR A 149 6.25 5.31 -19.87
N ASN A 150 6.51 4.61 -20.98
CA ASN A 150 7.74 3.85 -21.17
C ASN A 150 8.96 4.74 -20.88
N PHE A 151 10.01 4.19 -20.30
CA PHE A 151 11.27 4.90 -20.06
C PHE A 151 11.83 5.59 -21.34
N PHE A 152 11.48 5.06 -22.52
CA PHE A 152 11.80 5.61 -23.84
C PHE A 152 10.84 6.72 -24.35
N GLU A 153 9.68 6.87 -23.73
CA GLU A 153 8.68 7.91 -24.03
C GLU A 153 8.78 9.12 -23.09
N LYS A 154 9.49 9.00 -21.96
CA LYS A 154 9.92 10.15 -21.18
C LYS A 154 10.86 10.99 -22.04
N LYS A 155 10.32 12.04 -22.68
CA LYS A 155 11.14 13.09 -23.30
C LYS A 155 12.14 13.58 -22.26
N VAL A 156 13.42 13.64 -22.65
CA VAL A 156 14.57 14.19 -21.91
C VAL A 156 14.35 15.70 -21.71
N GLY A 157 13.34 16.09 -20.94
CA GLY A 157 12.88 17.47 -20.76
C GLY A 157 13.37 18.12 -19.46
N GLU A 158 13.94 17.35 -18.52
CA GLU A 158 14.37 17.86 -17.21
C GLU A 158 15.86 18.23 -17.14
N TYR A 159 16.58 18.19 -18.26
CA TYR A 159 17.90 18.82 -18.40
C TYR A 159 17.81 20.22 -19.02
N GLN A 160 16.81 21.03 -18.66
CA GLN A 160 17.06 22.47 -18.67
C GLN A 160 17.89 22.79 -17.43
N ARG A 161 19.20 23.00 -17.63
CA ARG A 161 20.05 23.65 -16.64
C ARG A 161 19.32 24.89 -16.14
N MET A 162 19.02 24.94 -14.84
CA MET A 162 18.60 26.17 -14.17
C MET A 162 19.61 27.27 -14.53
N GLY A 163 19.23 28.18 -15.43
CA GLY A 163 20.05 29.33 -15.83
C GLY A 163 20.30 29.57 -17.32
N VAL A 164 19.79 28.76 -18.26
CA VAL A 164 19.92 29.09 -19.70
C VAL A 164 18.61 29.63 -20.27
N THR A 165 18.26 30.85 -19.87
CA THR A 165 17.42 31.72 -20.70
C THR A 165 18.35 32.40 -21.70
N SER A 166 18.52 31.80 -22.89
CA SER A 166 19.15 32.52 -23.99
C SER A 166 18.07 33.20 -24.80
N ASN A 167 18.04 34.53 -24.69
CA ASN A 167 17.32 35.44 -25.58
C ASN A 167 17.50 35.04 -27.05
N ARG A 168 16.38 34.85 -27.75
CA ARG A 168 16.06 35.51 -29.03
C ARG A 168 14.63 35.21 -29.44
#